data_AF-A0A9P0A6A5-F1
#
_entry.id   AF-A0A9P0A6A5-F1
#
_cell.length_a   1.000
_cell.length_b   1.000
_cell.length_c   1.000
_cell.angle_alpha   90.00
_cell.angle_beta   90.00
_cell.angle_gamma   90.00
#
_symmetry.space_group_name_H-M   'P 1'
#
loop_
_entity.id
_entity.type
_entity.pdbx_description
1 polymer ?
#
loop_
_entity_poly.entity_id
_entity_poly.type
_entity_poly.pdbx_seq_one_letter_code
_entity_poly.pdbx_strand_id
1 'polypeptide(L)'
;MPETYFCAFISSCGKCLKIKSEWEKDEFKLIILQDCDSWECKVTAADITRELPGINANSYIELSKEILARKNKGKLCDYSVDENIFSWQKRSEDGEAIFSGFANLKKIPYNESIIKFVDSFLSLNSELTEEMTILEQESKTLEAETRKLISCAQQEIDKKKTMETELLSKFYLLLQEKKNMVSLLENLAT
;
A
#
# COMPACT_ATOMS: atom_id res chain seq x y z
N MET A 1 0.50 -11.38 -12.01
CA MET A 1 -0.54 -12.02 -11.18
C MET A 1 -1.78 -11.17 -11.25
N PRO A 2 -2.98 -11.78 -11.30
CA PRO A 2 -4.23 -11.02 -11.24
C PRO A 2 -4.36 -10.33 -9.88
N GLU A 3 -4.83 -9.10 -9.86
CA GLU A 3 -5.11 -8.40 -8.61
C GLU A 3 -6.43 -8.91 -8.03
N THR A 4 -6.42 -9.38 -6.79
CA THR A 4 -7.61 -9.93 -6.13
C THR A 4 -8.06 -9.03 -5.00
N TYR A 5 -9.37 -8.73 -4.94
CA TYR A 5 -9.97 -7.94 -3.88
C TYR A 5 -11.20 -8.63 -3.32
N PHE A 6 -11.35 -8.53 -2.00
CA PHE A 6 -12.53 -9.00 -1.27
C PHE A 6 -13.24 -7.80 -0.66
N CYS A 7 -14.49 -7.59 -1.03
CA CYS A 7 -15.27 -6.45 -0.58
C CYS A 7 -16.66 -6.88 -0.12
N ALA A 8 -17.20 -6.14 0.84
CA ALA A 8 -18.58 -6.27 1.29
C ALA A 8 -19.31 -4.93 1.07
N PHE A 9 -20.46 -5.01 0.41
CA PHE A 9 -21.30 -3.88 0.05
C PHE A 9 -22.72 -4.08 0.57
N ILE A 10 -23.48 -2.99 0.67
CA ILE A 10 -24.92 -3.04 0.92
C ILE A 10 -25.60 -2.82 -0.43
N SER A 11 -26.45 -3.76 -0.83
CA SER A 11 -27.24 -3.63 -2.04
C SER A 11 -28.37 -2.61 -1.86
N SER A 12 -28.96 -2.18 -2.97
CA SER A 12 -30.16 -1.34 -3.00
C SER A 12 -31.35 -1.96 -2.24
N CYS A 13 -31.42 -3.29 -2.14
CA CYS A 13 -32.41 -4.01 -1.34
C CYS A 13 -32.02 -4.20 0.14
N GLY A 14 -30.95 -3.54 0.60
CA GLY A 14 -30.51 -3.55 2.01
C GLY A 14 -29.75 -4.82 2.44
N LYS A 15 -29.44 -5.72 1.50
CA LYS A 15 -28.75 -6.99 1.79
C LYS A 15 -27.24 -6.84 1.65
N CYS A 16 -26.49 -7.67 2.39
CA CYS A 16 -25.04 -7.68 2.30
C CYS A 16 -24.56 -8.49 1.09
N LEU A 17 -23.90 -7.82 0.15
CA LEU A 17 -23.22 -8.42 -0.99
C LEU A 17 -21.74 -8.61 -0.65
N LYS A 18 -21.25 -9.84 -0.67
CA LYS A 18 -19.81 -10.13 -0.57
C LYS A 18 -19.30 -10.44 -1.97
N ILE A 19 -18.28 -9.72 -2.41
CA ILE A 19 -17.73 -9.82 -3.76
C ILE A 19 -16.24 -10.12 -3.66
N LYS A 20 -15.83 -11.21 -4.29
CA LYS A 20 -14.44 -11.47 -4.66
C LYS A 20 -14.29 -11.02 -6.11
N SER A 21 -13.33 -10.16 -6.38
CA SER A 21 -13.03 -9.67 -7.72
C SER A 21 -11.58 -9.95 -8.08
N GLU A 22 -11.35 -10.52 -9.26
CA GLU A 22 -10.02 -10.79 -9.83
C GLU A 22 -9.87 -9.96 -11.10
N TRP A 23 -8.79 -9.18 -11.18
CA TRP A 23 -8.58 -8.21 -12.25
C TRP A 23 -7.31 -8.52 -13.03
N GLU A 24 -7.46 -8.58 -14.34
CA GLU A 24 -6.37 -8.60 -15.32
C GLU A 24 -6.47 -7.36 -16.23
N LYS A 25 -5.58 -7.24 -17.21
CA LYS A 25 -5.45 -6.03 -18.03
C LYS A 25 -6.70 -5.76 -18.90
N ASP A 26 -7.31 -6.82 -19.40
CA ASP A 26 -8.39 -6.79 -20.40
C ASP A 26 -9.62 -7.62 -19.98
N GLU A 27 -9.62 -8.17 -18.77
CA GLU A 27 -10.74 -8.91 -18.22
C GLU A 27 -10.82 -8.81 -16.69
N PHE A 28 -12.01 -9.07 -16.16
CA PHE A 28 -12.20 -9.29 -14.73
C PHE A 28 -13.20 -10.41 -14.47
N LYS A 29 -13.05 -11.06 -13.31
CA LYS A 29 -13.95 -12.11 -12.82
C LYS A 29 -14.52 -11.70 -11.48
N LEU A 30 -15.81 -11.93 -11.28
CA LEU A 30 -16.47 -11.70 -10.00
C LEU A 30 -17.05 -13.02 -9.50
N ILE A 31 -16.94 -13.24 -8.19
CA ILE A 31 -17.75 -14.19 -7.44
C ILE A 31 -18.53 -13.38 -6.42
N ILE A 32 -19.86 -13.47 -6.48
CA ILE A 32 -20.79 -12.73 -5.64
C ILE A 32 -21.50 -13.71 -4.71
N LEU A 33 -21.57 -13.36 -3.43
CA LEU A 33 -22.33 -14.06 -2.41
C LEU A 33 -23.36 -13.09 -1.82
N GLN A 34 -24.62 -13.50 -1.80
CA GLN A 34 -25.71 -12.77 -1.14
C GLN A 34 -26.59 -13.78 -0.44
N ASP A 35 -26.76 -13.64 0.88
CA ASP A 35 -27.47 -14.63 1.70
C ASP A 35 -26.93 -16.06 1.47
N CYS A 36 -27.75 -16.96 0.90
CA CYS A 36 -27.42 -18.34 0.54
C CYS A 36 -27.31 -18.56 -1.00
N ASP A 37 -27.29 -17.48 -1.77
CA ASP A 37 -27.12 -17.51 -3.22
C ASP A 37 -25.71 -17.08 -3.62
N SER A 38 -25.25 -17.65 -4.73
CA SER A 38 -23.96 -17.29 -5.31
C SER A 38 -24.01 -17.23 -6.83
N TRP A 39 -23.23 -16.31 -7.36
CA TRP A 39 -23.05 -16.12 -8.78
C TRP A 39 -21.58 -15.91 -9.14
N GLU A 40 -21.23 -16.28 -10.36
CA GLU A 40 -19.97 -15.91 -10.99
C GLU A 40 -20.22 -15.15 -12.28
N CYS A 41 -19.30 -14.26 -12.63
CA CYS A 41 -19.22 -13.71 -13.97
C CYS A 41 -17.78 -13.53 -14.41
N LYS A 42 -17.59 -13.51 -15.72
CA LYS A 42 -16.36 -13.11 -16.38
C LYS A 42 -16.72 -12.07 -17.42
N VAL A 43 -16.07 -10.92 -17.38
CA VAL A 43 -16.28 -9.83 -18.34
C VAL A 43 -14.96 -9.54 -19.03
N THR A 44 -14.95 -9.60 -20.36
CA THR A 44 -13.79 -9.31 -21.18
C THR A 44 -13.96 -7.97 -21.92
N ALA A 45 -12.86 -7.38 -22.39
CA ALA A 45 -12.90 -6.19 -23.24
C ALA A 45 -13.74 -6.38 -24.51
N ALA A 46 -13.78 -7.61 -25.04
CA ALA A 46 -14.61 -7.96 -26.19
C ALA A 46 -16.11 -7.94 -25.85
N ASP A 47 -16.49 -8.44 -24.67
CA ASP A 47 -17.88 -8.40 -24.20
C ASP A 47 -18.35 -6.96 -24.02
N ILE A 48 -17.51 -6.11 -23.42
CA ILE A 48 -17.80 -4.68 -23.24
C ILE A 48 -17.98 -4.00 -24.61
N THR A 49 -17.08 -4.23 -25.56
CA THR A 49 -17.16 -3.61 -26.89
C THR A 49 -18.42 -4.06 -27.65
N ARG A 50 -18.85 -5.31 -27.45
CA ARG A 50 -20.06 -5.87 -28.07
C ARG A 50 -21.34 -5.32 -27.44
N GLU A 51 -21.42 -5.26 -26.11
CA GLU A 51 -22.63 -4.90 -25.37
C GLU A 51 -22.79 -3.39 -25.19
N LEU A 52 -21.67 -2.65 -25.22
CA LEU A 52 -21.60 -1.21 -25.01
C LEU A 52 -20.78 -0.54 -26.13
N PRO A 53 -21.30 -0.52 -27.38
CA PRO A 53 -20.60 0.09 -28.49
C PRO A 53 -20.37 1.59 -28.24
N GLY A 54 -19.11 2.02 -28.38
CA GLY A 54 -18.69 3.41 -28.14
C GLY A 54 -18.08 3.66 -26.75
N ILE A 55 -18.17 2.70 -25.83
CA ILE A 55 -17.45 2.77 -24.55
C ILE A 55 -16.03 2.20 -24.73
N ASN A 56 -15.04 2.92 -24.20
CA ASN A 56 -13.68 2.40 -24.11
C ASN A 56 -13.62 1.29 -23.06
N ALA A 57 -13.38 0.05 -23.50
CA ALA A 57 -13.34 -1.11 -22.63
C ALA A 57 -12.31 -1.00 -21.50
N ASN A 58 -11.12 -0.45 -21.76
CA ASN A 58 -10.10 -0.27 -20.74
C ASN A 58 -10.54 0.74 -19.68
N SER A 59 -11.13 1.86 -20.10
CA SER A 59 -11.69 2.85 -19.16
C SER A 59 -12.84 2.26 -18.34
N TYR A 60 -13.68 1.43 -18.94
CA TYR A 60 -14.77 0.73 -18.23
C TYR A 60 -14.23 -0.24 -17.17
N ILE A 61 -13.22 -1.04 -17.50
CA ILE A 61 -12.58 -1.98 -16.58
C ILE A 61 -11.94 -1.22 -15.41
N GLU A 62 -11.16 -0.17 -15.68
CA GLU A 62 -10.51 0.63 -14.63
C GLU A 62 -11.52 1.32 -13.70
N LEU A 63 -12.56 1.96 -14.24
CA LEU A 63 -13.61 2.58 -13.42
C LEU A 63 -14.40 1.54 -12.60
N SER A 64 -14.67 0.38 -13.19
CA SER A 64 -15.32 -0.73 -12.47
C SER A 64 -14.42 -1.25 -11.35
N LYS A 65 -13.11 -1.36 -11.58
CA LYS A 65 -12.12 -1.74 -10.58
C LYS A 65 -12.08 -0.74 -9.43
N GLU A 66 -12.08 0.56 -9.70
CA GLU A 66 -12.12 1.58 -8.64
C GLU A 66 -13.34 1.46 -7.72
N ILE A 67 -14.51 1.13 -8.30
CA ILE A 67 -15.78 0.99 -7.57
C ILE A 67 -15.83 -0.32 -6.80
N LEU A 68 -15.48 -1.44 -7.44
CA LEU A 68 -15.65 -2.80 -6.91
C LEU A 68 -14.47 -3.25 -6.02
N ALA A 69 -13.30 -2.63 -6.14
CA ALA A 69 -12.16 -2.84 -5.23
C ALA A 69 -12.13 -1.86 -4.04
N ARG A 70 -13.16 -1.01 -3.89
CA ARG A 70 -13.31 -0.03 -2.80
C ARG A 70 -12.17 0.99 -2.66
N LYS A 71 -11.42 1.26 -3.74
CA LYS A 71 -10.36 2.30 -3.75
C LYS A 71 -10.90 3.69 -3.40
N ASN A 72 -12.17 3.95 -3.69
CA ASN A 72 -12.84 5.24 -3.44
C ASN A 72 -13.54 5.39 -2.07
N LYS A 73 -13.24 4.53 -1.08
CA LYS A 73 -13.84 4.56 0.28
C LYS A 73 -15.39 4.52 0.32
N GLY A 74 -16.04 4.11 -0.76
CA GLY A 74 -17.45 3.71 -0.80
C GLY A 74 -18.50 4.81 -0.61
N LYS A 75 -18.20 6.08 -0.89
CA LYS A 75 -19.23 7.13 -0.88
C LYS A 75 -19.93 7.16 -2.24
N LEU A 76 -21.26 7.17 -2.22
CA LEU A 76 -22.15 7.39 -3.38
C LEU A 76 -22.06 6.30 -4.46
N CYS A 77 -22.03 5.02 -4.07
CA CYS A 77 -22.14 3.90 -5.00
C CYS A 77 -23.35 3.04 -4.66
N ASP A 78 -24.15 2.71 -5.68
CA ASP A 78 -25.27 1.79 -5.58
C ASP A 78 -24.91 0.44 -6.19
N TYR A 79 -25.41 -0.62 -5.58
CA TYR A 79 -25.18 -2.00 -6.02
C TYR A 79 -26.49 -2.76 -6.05
N SER A 80 -26.76 -3.52 -7.10
CA SER A 80 -27.96 -4.35 -7.18
C SER A 80 -27.70 -5.65 -7.91
N VAL A 81 -28.40 -6.70 -7.47
CA VAL A 81 -28.48 -7.98 -8.16
C VAL A 81 -29.95 -8.21 -8.47
N ASP A 82 -30.28 -8.26 -9.76
CA ASP A 82 -31.65 -8.49 -10.24
C ASP A 82 -31.63 -9.43 -11.45
N GLU A 83 -32.49 -10.45 -11.46
CA GLU A 83 -32.63 -11.43 -12.56
C GLU A 83 -31.32 -11.98 -13.17
N ASN A 84 -30.29 -12.24 -12.33
CA ASN A 84 -28.94 -12.64 -12.76
C ASN A 84 -28.14 -11.55 -13.49
N ILE A 85 -28.40 -10.29 -13.19
CA ILE A 85 -27.56 -9.17 -13.59
C ILE A 85 -27.07 -8.51 -12.32
N PHE A 86 -25.75 -8.38 -12.21
CA PHE A 86 -25.15 -7.51 -11.21
C PHE A 86 -24.93 -6.14 -11.83
N SER A 87 -25.40 -5.09 -11.18
CA SER A 87 -25.17 -3.72 -11.59
C SER A 87 -24.58 -2.90 -10.46
N TRP A 88 -23.70 -1.97 -10.83
CA TRP A 88 -23.06 -1.03 -9.93
C TRP A 88 -23.06 0.35 -10.57
N GLN A 89 -23.35 1.37 -9.76
CA GLN A 89 -23.45 2.75 -10.23
C GLN A 89 -22.72 3.67 -9.27
N LYS A 90 -21.88 4.56 -9.82
CA LYS A 90 -21.25 5.65 -9.08
C LYS A 90 -22.07 6.92 -9.29
N ARG A 91 -22.40 7.61 -8.21
CA ARG A 91 -23.13 8.88 -8.22
C ARG A 91 -22.26 10.07 -7.83
N SER A 92 -22.65 11.25 -8.30
CA SER A 92 -22.16 12.54 -7.80
C SER A 92 -22.81 12.86 -6.45
N GLU A 93 -22.31 13.91 -5.78
CA GLU A 93 -22.89 14.41 -4.53
C GLU A 93 -24.32 14.90 -4.73
N ASP A 94 -24.65 15.39 -5.93
CA ASP A 94 -25.99 15.81 -6.33
C ASP A 94 -26.91 14.63 -6.72
N GLY A 95 -26.41 13.39 -6.65
CA GLY A 95 -27.17 12.17 -6.92
C GLY A 95 -27.22 11.73 -8.39
N GLU A 96 -26.57 12.47 -9.29
CA GLU A 96 -26.48 12.12 -10.71
C GLU A 96 -25.58 10.91 -10.95
N ALA A 97 -25.94 10.05 -11.90
CA ALA A 97 -25.13 8.90 -12.27
C ALA A 97 -23.90 9.33 -13.08
N ILE A 98 -22.70 9.18 -12.50
CA ILE A 98 -21.43 9.46 -13.17
C ILE A 98 -21.00 8.26 -14.02
N PHE A 99 -21.22 7.05 -13.51
CA PHE A 99 -20.82 5.82 -14.18
C PHE A 99 -21.77 4.70 -13.80
N SER A 100 -22.13 3.85 -14.76
CA SER A 100 -22.92 2.65 -14.53
C SER A 100 -22.25 1.47 -15.21
N GLY A 101 -22.08 0.39 -14.48
CA GLY A 101 -21.62 -0.88 -15.00
C GLY A 101 -22.60 -2.00 -14.68
N PHE A 102 -22.57 -3.03 -15.51
CA PHE A 102 -23.29 -4.26 -15.27
C PHE A 102 -22.48 -5.47 -15.73
N ALA A 103 -22.86 -6.64 -15.23
CA ALA A 103 -22.35 -7.93 -15.64
C ALA A 103 -23.45 -8.98 -15.57
N ASN A 104 -23.52 -9.81 -16.62
CA ASN A 104 -24.38 -10.99 -16.63
C ASN A 104 -23.80 -12.06 -15.70
N LEU A 105 -24.64 -12.55 -14.79
CA LEU A 105 -24.29 -13.51 -13.77
C LEU A 105 -24.70 -14.91 -14.17
N LYS A 106 -23.86 -15.88 -13.81
CA LYS A 106 -24.19 -17.29 -13.83
C LYS A 106 -24.33 -17.78 -12.40
N LYS A 107 -25.52 -18.29 -12.05
CA LYS A 107 -25.76 -18.86 -10.72
C LYS A 107 -24.92 -20.13 -10.53
N ILE A 108 -24.28 -20.26 -9.37
CA ILE A 108 -23.42 -21.40 -9.02
C ILE A 108 -23.73 -21.91 -7.60
N PRO A 109 -23.37 -23.16 -7.27
CA PRO A 109 -23.62 -23.72 -5.94
C PRO A 109 -22.92 -22.90 -4.84
N TYR A 110 -23.70 -22.46 -3.85
CA TYR A 110 -23.19 -21.59 -2.78
C TYR A 110 -22.06 -22.23 -1.96
N ASN A 111 -22.17 -23.53 -1.70
CA ASN A 111 -21.17 -24.32 -0.97
C ASN A 111 -19.82 -24.34 -1.69
N GLU A 112 -19.79 -24.45 -3.01
CA GLU A 112 -18.56 -24.39 -3.79
C GLU A 112 -17.95 -22.99 -3.77
N SER A 113 -18.80 -21.96 -3.91
CA SER A 113 -18.36 -20.57 -3.89
C SER A 113 -17.79 -20.15 -2.55
N ILE A 114 -18.38 -20.57 -1.44
CA ILE A 114 -17.89 -20.21 -0.11
C ILE A 114 -16.55 -20.89 0.17
N ILE A 115 -16.35 -22.14 -0.26
CA ILE A 115 -15.05 -22.81 -0.17
C ILE A 115 -14.00 -22.03 -0.97
N LYS A 116 -14.27 -21.69 -2.23
CA LYS A 116 -13.37 -20.86 -3.05
C LYS A 116 -13.04 -19.52 -2.37
N PHE A 117 -14.03 -18.89 -1.74
CA PHE A 117 -13.86 -17.63 -1.02
C PHE A 117 -12.90 -17.81 0.17
N VAL A 118 -13.15 -18.82 1.00
CA VAL A 118 -12.35 -19.12 2.20
C VAL A 118 -10.93 -19.52 1.83
N ASP A 119 -10.76 -20.41 0.86
CA ASP A 119 -9.42 -20.84 0.40
C ASP A 119 -8.59 -19.66 -0.11
N SER A 120 -9.22 -18.79 -0.91
CA SER A 120 -8.55 -17.60 -1.43
C SER A 120 -8.18 -16.61 -0.31
N PHE A 121 -9.04 -16.46 0.70
CA PHE A 121 -8.74 -15.65 1.89
C PHE A 121 -7.59 -16.22 2.72
N LEU A 122 -7.56 -17.54 2.91
CA LEU A 122 -6.49 -18.22 3.65
C LEU A 122 -5.15 -18.10 2.93
N SER A 123 -5.14 -18.27 1.60
CA SER A 123 -3.93 -18.06 0.78
C SER A 123 -3.41 -16.63 0.93
N LEU A 124 -4.28 -15.63 0.75
CA LEU A 124 -3.89 -14.22 0.88
C LEU A 124 -3.40 -13.90 2.30
N ASN A 125 -4.04 -14.45 3.33
CA ASN A 125 -3.61 -14.26 4.71
C ASN A 125 -2.23 -14.89 4.96
N SER A 126 -1.95 -16.05 4.38
CA SER A 126 -0.64 -16.69 4.47
C SER A 126 0.44 -15.84 3.81
N GLU A 127 0.19 -15.36 2.59
CA GLU A 127 1.10 -14.48 1.84
C GLU A 127 1.39 -13.19 2.62
N LEU A 128 0.35 -12.52 3.13
CA LEU A 128 0.51 -11.31 3.94
C LEU A 128 1.26 -11.56 5.26
N THR A 129 1.05 -12.72 5.88
CA THR A 129 1.76 -13.08 7.12
C THR A 129 3.25 -13.32 6.86
N GLU A 130 3.59 -13.96 5.74
CA GLU A 130 4.96 -14.16 5.31
C GLU A 130 5.65 -12.83 5.00
N GLU A 131 5.00 -11.96 4.21
CA GLU A 131 5.51 -10.63 3.89
C GLU A 131 5.71 -9.78 5.16
N MET A 132 4.74 -9.79 6.09
CA MET A 132 4.85 -9.09 7.36
C MET A 132 6.04 -9.59 8.20
N THR A 133 6.28 -10.92 8.21
CA THR A 133 7.41 -11.51 8.92
C THR A 133 8.75 -11.05 8.34
N ILE A 134 8.86 -10.97 7.01
CA ILE A 134 10.04 -10.47 6.31
C ILE A 134 10.28 -8.99 6.67
N LEU A 135 9.25 -8.15 6.55
CA LEU A 135 9.33 -6.72 6.84
C LEU A 135 9.70 -6.45 8.32
N GLU A 136 9.15 -7.22 9.25
CA GLU A 136 9.53 -7.14 10.67
C GLU A 136 11.01 -7.46 10.90
N GLN A 137 11.54 -8.46 10.20
CA GLN A 137 12.94 -8.85 10.32
C GLN A 137 13.88 -7.80 9.71
N GLU A 138 13.52 -7.23 8.57
CA GLU A 138 14.24 -6.11 7.95
C GLU A 138 14.24 -4.89 8.86
N SER A 139 13.08 -4.54 9.44
CA SER A 139 12.95 -3.43 10.39
C SER A 139 13.88 -3.60 11.59
N LYS A 140 13.88 -4.78 12.24
CA LYS A 140 14.79 -5.08 13.36
C LYS A 140 16.27 -4.96 12.98
N THR A 141 16.62 -5.38 11.76
CA THR A 141 17.98 -5.30 11.24
C THR A 141 18.41 -3.84 11.04
N LEU A 142 17.57 -3.04 10.39
CA LEU A 142 17.80 -1.61 10.18
C LEU A 142 17.90 -0.83 11.51
N GLU A 143 17.07 -1.17 12.51
CA GLU A 143 17.17 -0.58 13.85
C GLU A 143 18.49 -0.94 14.55
N ALA A 144 18.97 -2.17 14.39
CA ALA A 144 20.25 -2.60 14.93
C ALA A 144 21.43 -1.88 14.25
N GLU A 145 21.41 -1.74 12.93
CA GLU A 145 22.42 -0.99 12.17
C GLU A 145 22.42 0.48 12.55
N THR A 146 21.25 1.10 12.64
CA THR A 146 21.09 2.50 13.04
C THR A 146 21.71 2.73 14.43
N ARG A 147 21.44 1.86 15.40
CA ARG A 147 22.05 1.93 16.74
C ARG A 147 23.58 1.81 16.70
N LYS A 148 24.12 0.91 15.87
CA LYS A 148 25.56 0.76 15.68
C LYS A 148 26.19 2.02 15.08
N LEU A 149 25.57 2.59 14.04
CA LEU A 149 26.05 3.81 13.39
C LEU A 149 26.04 5.00 14.35
N ILE A 150 24.97 5.18 15.13
CA ILE A 150 24.89 6.23 16.17
C ILE A 150 26.03 6.05 17.19
N SER A 151 26.26 4.83 17.67
CA SER A 151 27.35 4.55 18.61
C SER A 151 28.73 4.83 18.01
N CYS A 152 28.96 4.44 16.75
CA CYS A 152 30.21 4.69 16.04
C CYS A 152 30.43 6.21 15.84
N ALA A 153 29.41 6.93 15.42
CA ALA A 153 29.48 8.38 15.26
C ALA A 153 29.81 9.09 16.58
N GLN A 154 29.22 8.64 17.70
CA GLN A 154 29.53 9.18 19.02
C GLN A 154 30.99 8.93 19.40
N GLN A 155 31.51 7.73 19.14
CA GLN A 155 32.93 7.41 19.39
C GLN A 155 33.88 8.29 18.58
N GLU A 156 33.57 8.55 17.31
CA GLU A 156 34.39 9.43 16.46
C GLU A 156 34.30 10.90 16.89
N ILE A 157 33.13 11.36 17.34
CA ILE A 157 32.98 12.70 17.94
C ILE A 157 33.87 12.83 19.18
N ASP A 158 33.88 11.83 20.06
CA ASP A 158 34.66 11.87 21.29
C ASP A 158 36.16 11.79 21.01
N LYS A 159 36.60 10.94 20.08
CA LYS A 159 37.99 10.92 19.59
C LYS A 159 38.43 12.28 19.05
N LYS A 160 37.58 12.92 18.24
CA LYS A 160 37.85 14.25 17.68
C LYS A 160 38.06 15.29 18.79
N LYS A 161 37.17 15.32 19.79
CA LYS A 161 37.30 16.25 20.94
C LYS A 161 38.58 16.03 21.72
N THR A 162 38.97 14.78 21.96
CA THR A 162 40.25 14.45 22.61
C THR A 162 41.43 14.96 21.79
N MET A 163 41.44 14.67 20.48
CA MET A 163 42.50 15.15 19.58
C MET A 163 42.60 16.67 19.54
N GLU A 164 41.47 17.38 19.45
CA GLU A 164 41.43 18.84 19.48
C GLU A 164 42.02 19.39 20.79
N THR A 165 41.66 18.80 21.92
CA THR A 165 42.16 19.21 23.24
C THR A 165 43.67 18.99 23.38
N GLU A 166 44.18 17.86 22.89
CA GLU A 166 45.61 17.55 22.89
C GLU A 166 46.41 18.49 21.99
N LEU A 167 45.92 18.75 20.77
CA LEU A 167 46.53 19.69 19.83
C LEU A 167 46.59 21.10 20.41
N LEU A 168 45.48 21.57 20.99
CA LEU A 168 45.39 22.89 21.59
C LEU A 168 46.37 23.04 22.78
N SER A 169 46.47 22.00 23.61
CA SER A 169 47.39 21.97 24.75
C SER A 169 48.86 22.03 24.29
N LYS A 170 49.22 21.24 23.27
CA LYS A 170 50.58 21.28 22.68
C LYS A 170 50.89 22.64 22.06
N PHE A 171 49.92 23.24 21.37
CA PHE A 171 50.07 24.57 20.79
C PHE A 171 50.27 25.65 21.86
N TYR A 172 49.52 25.57 22.97
CA TYR A 172 49.67 26.50 24.09
C TYR A 172 51.07 26.43 24.73
N LEU A 173 51.58 25.21 24.94
CA LEU A 173 52.95 25.02 25.45
C LEU A 173 54.01 25.67 24.56
N LEU A 174 53.92 25.46 23.24
CA LEU A 174 54.79 26.11 22.26
C LEU A 174 54.71 27.64 22.33
N LEU A 175 53.50 28.19 22.45
CA LEU A 175 53.27 29.62 22.56
C LEU A 175 53.91 30.20 23.81
N GLN A 176 53.77 29.50 24.94
CA GLN A 176 54.35 29.92 26.21
C GLN A 176 55.88 29.86 26.19
N GLU A 177 56.45 28.81 25.59
CA GLU A 177 57.90 28.70 25.38
C GLU A 177 58.43 29.85 24.52
N LYS A 178 57.74 30.19 23.42
CA LYS A 178 58.09 31.35 22.59
C LYS A 178 57.96 32.68 23.34
N LYS A 179 56.90 32.86 24.12
CA LYS A 179 56.69 34.08 24.93
C LYS A 179 57.80 34.26 25.98
N ASN A 180 58.20 33.18 26.65
CA ASN A 180 59.30 33.20 27.61
C ASN A 180 60.63 33.58 26.92
N MET A 181 60.88 33.03 25.73
CA MET A 181 62.09 33.31 24.98
C MET A 181 62.16 34.78 24.52
N VAL A 182 61.06 35.36 24.05
CA VAL A 182 60.97 36.79 23.71
C VAL A 182 61.24 37.65 24.94
N SER A 183 60.61 37.35 26.07
CA SER A 183 60.83 38.10 27.31
C SER A 183 62.28 38.04 27.79
N LEU A 184 62.95 36.89 27.65
CA LEU A 184 64.38 36.75 27.96
C LEU A 184 65.25 37.63 27.06
N LEU A 185 64.97 37.66 25.76
CA LEU A 185 65.69 38.48 24.80
C LEU A 185 65.46 39.98 25.05
N GLU A 186 64.24 40.38 25.40
CA GLU A 186 63.91 41.76 25.77
C GLU A 186 64.69 42.20 27.03
N ASN A 187 64.74 41.36 28.06
CA ASN A 187 65.47 41.63 29.30
C ASN A 187 67.00 41.67 29.11
N LEU A 188 67.55 40.96 28.12
CA LEU A 188 68.99 40.99 27.79
C LEU A 188 69.38 42.16 26.89
N ALA A 189 68.40 42.77 26.21
CA ALA A 189 68.59 43.94 25.35
C ALA A 189 68.42 45.28 26.11
N THR A 190 68.15 45.22 27.42
CA THR A 190 68.11 46.37 28.35
C THR A 190 69.34 46.35 29.26
#